data_AF-A0A2W5FP89-F1
#
_entry.id   AF-A0A2W5FP89-F1
#
_cell.length_a   1.000
_cell.length_b   1.000
_cell.length_c   1.000
_cell.angle_alpha   90.00
_cell.angle_beta   90.00
_cell.angle_gamma   90.00
#
_symmetry.space_group_name_H-M   'P 1'
#
loop_
_entity.id
_entity.type
_entity.pdbx_description
1 polymer ?
#
loop_
_entity_poly.entity_id
_entity_poly.type
_entity_poly.pdbx_seq_one_letter_code
_entity_poly.pdbx_strand_id
1 'polypeptide(L)' 'MAYLSKDLSVLAYANSFTLWHYTTFDSAVTGAGYFNSAASMLKVNDLIIANIDTDGTPSTVFYIVTGNTGSVVTVAAFVA' A
#
# COMPACT_ATOMS: atom_id res chain seq x y z
N MET A 1 8.41 12.23 0.58
CA MET A 1 9.22 11.45 1.52
C MET A 1 9.37 10.02 0.98
N ALA A 2 10.31 9.25 1.53
CA ALA A 2 10.58 7.89 1.09
C ALA A 2 9.63 6.92 1.80
N TYR A 3 9.11 5.94 1.05
CA TYR A 3 8.35 4.82 1.58
C TYR A 3 9.08 4.15 2.76
N LEU A 4 8.39 4.06 3.89
CA LEU A 4 8.90 3.40 5.10
C LEU A 4 8.19 2.06 5.26
N SER A 5 8.83 0.96 4.85
CA SER A 5 8.27 -0.39 4.97
C SER A 5 7.91 -0.78 6.41
N LYS A 6 8.47 -0.12 7.44
CA LYS A 6 8.13 -0.39 8.85
C LYS A 6 6.71 0.04 9.23
N ASP A 7 6.15 1.01 8.49
CA ASP A 7 4.81 1.53 8.74
C ASP A 7 3.75 0.74 7.95
N LEU A 8 4.18 -0.30 7.21
CA LEU A 8 3.32 -1.28 6.56
C LEU A 8 3.15 -2.49 7.48
N SER A 9 1.95 -2.68 7.99
CA SER A 9 1.58 -3.79 8.88
C SER A 9 0.54 -4.68 8.24
N VAL A 10 0.68 -6.01 8.39
CA VAL A 10 -0.35 -6.96 8.00
C VAL A 10 -1.45 -7.01 9.07
N LEU A 11 -2.69 -6.78 8.67
CA LEU A 11 -3.86 -6.86 9.57
C LEU A 11 -4.51 -8.24 9.54
N ALA A 12 -4.67 -8.79 8.34
CA ALA A 12 -5.34 -10.07 8.14
C ALA A 12 -4.83 -10.74 6.88
N TYR A 13 -4.81 -12.07 6.88
CA TYR A 13 -4.57 -12.88 5.70
C TYR A 13 -5.62 -14.00 5.67
N ALA A 14 -6.35 -14.12 4.56
CA ALA A 14 -7.38 -15.13 4.37
C ALA A 14 -7.66 -15.31 2.87
N ASN A 15 -8.08 -16.49 2.43
CA ASN A 15 -8.52 -16.74 1.04
C ASN A 15 -7.54 -16.24 -0.04
N SER A 16 -6.23 -16.43 0.16
CA SER A 16 -5.17 -15.95 -0.75
C SER A 16 -5.13 -14.44 -0.94
N PHE A 17 -5.67 -13.69 0.02
CA PHE A 17 -5.69 -12.24 0.09
C PHE A 17 -5.04 -11.76 1.39
N THR A 18 -4.28 -10.68 1.31
CA THR A 18 -3.69 -10.01 2.48
C THR A 18 -4.22 -8.59 2.60
N LEU A 19 -4.70 -8.26 3.80
CA LEU A 19 -5.08 -6.92 4.19
C LEU A 19 -3.90 -6.25 4.89
N TRP A 20 -3.46 -5.14 4.33
CA TRP A 20 -2.37 -4.34 4.84
C TRP A 20 -2.89 -3.01 5.36
N HIS A 21 -2.25 -2.49 6.41
CA HIS A 21 -2.42 -1.14 6.89
C HIS A 21 -1.11 -0.39 6.73
N TYR A 22 -1.19 0.81 6.15
CA TYR A 22 -0.05 1.66 5.89
C TYR A 22 -0.34 3.07 6.38
N THR A 23 0.65 3.72 6.98
CA THR A 23 0.54 5.13 7.39
C THR A 23 1.71 5.91 6.85
N THR A 24 1.45 7.09 6.31
CA THR A 24 2.50 7.97 5.81
C THR A 24 2.11 9.43 5.91
N PHE A 25 3.12 10.29 6.00
CA PHE A 25 2.99 11.75 5.85
C PHE A 25 2.92 12.17 4.37
N ASP A 26 3.22 11.26 3.44
CA ASP A 26 3.11 11.57 2.01
C ASP A 26 1.64 11.73 1.59
N SER A 27 1.37 12.76 0.78
CA SER A 27 0.04 13.01 0.21
C SER A 27 -0.34 12.04 -0.92
N ALA A 28 0.62 11.29 -1.47
CA ALA A 28 0.38 10.32 -2.53
C ALA A 28 1.31 9.09 -2.41
N VAL A 29 0.70 7.91 -2.35
CA VAL A 29 1.41 6.60 -2.31
C VAL A 29 1.31 5.80 -3.60
N THR A 30 0.64 6.36 -4.62
CA THR A 30 0.48 5.75 -5.97
C THR A 30 1.67 6.01 -6.89
N GLY A 31 2.72 6.66 -6.39
CA GLY A 31 3.93 6.93 -7.16
C GLY A 31 4.54 5.63 -7.71
N ALA A 32 5.02 5.67 -8.94
CA ALA A 32 5.66 4.52 -9.56
C ALA A 32 6.83 4.03 -8.68
N GLY A 33 6.74 2.78 -8.24
CA GLY A 33 7.76 2.14 -7.43
C GLY A 33 7.73 2.42 -5.94
N TYR A 34 6.69 3.11 -5.43
CA TYR A 34 6.59 3.44 -4.00
C TYR A 34 6.65 2.20 -3.11
N PHE A 35 5.94 1.13 -3.49
CA PHE A 35 5.90 -0.14 -2.73
C PHE A 35 6.92 -1.20 -3.19
N ASN A 36 7.91 -0.84 -4.03
CA ASN A 36 8.85 -1.83 -4.58
C ASN A 36 9.67 -2.55 -3.51
N SER A 37 10.00 -1.88 -2.41
CA SER A 37 10.70 -2.50 -1.28
C SER A 37 9.86 -3.57 -0.56
N ALA A 38 8.54 -3.58 -0.75
CA ALA A 38 7.63 -4.60 -0.24
C ALA A 38 7.18 -5.60 -1.33
N ALA A 39 7.81 -5.59 -2.51
CA ALA A 39 7.49 -6.51 -3.61
C ALA A 39 7.61 -8.00 -3.25
N SER A 40 8.46 -8.35 -2.26
CA SER A 40 8.58 -9.72 -1.78
C SER A 40 7.39 -10.16 -0.91
N MET A 41 6.65 -9.21 -0.33
CA MET A 41 5.58 -9.46 0.65
C MET A 41 4.19 -9.25 0.04
N LEU A 42 4.02 -8.20 -0.76
CA LEU A 42 2.76 -7.87 -1.41
C LEU A 42 2.44 -8.86 -2.53
N LYS A 43 1.18 -9.25 -2.66
CA LYS A 43 0.70 -10.06 -3.80
C LYS A 43 -0.35 -9.31 -4.58
N VAL A 44 -0.47 -9.65 -5.86
CA VAL A 44 -1.58 -9.17 -6.70
C VAL A 44 -2.89 -9.54 -6.01
N ASN A 45 -3.84 -8.61 -6.02
CA ASN A 45 -5.13 -8.69 -5.35
C ASN A 45 -5.12 -8.39 -3.84
N ASP A 46 -3.97 -8.09 -3.21
CA ASP A 46 -3.93 -7.57 -1.84
C ASP A 46 -4.57 -6.18 -1.73
N LEU A 47 -5.13 -5.86 -0.56
CA LEU A 47 -5.72 -4.55 -0.25
C LEU A 47 -4.85 -3.85 0.78
N ILE A 48 -4.60 -2.57 0.56
CA ILE A 48 -3.80 -1.72 1.43
C ILE A 48 -4.68 -0.56 1.87
N ILE A 49 -4.91 -0.45 3.17
CA ILE A 49 -5.54 0.71 3.79
C ILE A 49 -4.42 1.70 4.07
N ALA A 50 -4.35 2.78 3.31
CA ALA A 50 -3.33 3.80 3.48
C ALA A 50 -3.91 5.06 4.12
N ASN A 51 -3.39 5.42 5.28
CA ASN A 51 -3.57 6.73 5.91
C ASN A 51 -2.47 7.66 5.40
N ILE A 52 -2.86 8.61 4.55
CA ILE A 52 -1.98 9.62 3.94
C ILE A 52 -2.15 10.97 4.65
N ASP A 53 -1.14 11.84 4.54
CA ASP A 53 -1.15 13.20 5.10
C ASP A 53 -1.45 13.23 6.62
N THR A 54 -0.83 12.33 7.38
CA THR A 54 -1.08 12.19 8.83
C THR A 54 -0.50 13.34 9.67
N ASP A 55 0.31 14.23 9.09
CA ASP A 55 0.82 15.46 9.72
C ASP A 55 -0.01 16.71 9.37
N GLY A 56 -0.94 16.60 8.41
CA GLY A 56 -1.83 17.67 7.97
C GLY A 56 -3.30 17.27 8.04
N THR A 57 -3.91 16.98 6.89
CA THR A 57 -5.32 16.57 6.79
C THR A 57 -5.38 15.06 6.54
N PRO A 58 -5.52 14.24 7.60
CA PRO A 58 -5.47 12.80 7.46
C PRO A 58 -6.57 12.31 6.51
N SER A 59 -6.16 11.62 5.46
CA SER A 59 -7.07 10.98 4.51
C SER A 59 -6.81 9.47 4.48
N THR A 60 -7.88 8.69 4.48
CA THR A 60 -7.79 7.24 4.39
C THR A 60 -8.21 6.81 3.00
N VAL A 61 -7.30 6.17 2.28
CA VAL A 61 -7.54 5.67 0.92
C VAL A 61 -7.29 4.18 0.89
N PHE A 62 -8.21 3.46 0.26
CA PHE A 62 -8.04 2.04 -0.02
C PHE A 62 -7.31 1.87 -1.35
N TYR A 63 -6.27 1.06 -1.34
CA TYR A 63 -5.50 0.71 -2.53
C TYR A 63 -5.59 -0.80 -2.77
N ILE A 64 -5.57 -1.19 -4.05
CA ILE A 64 -5.44 -2.59 -4.47
C ILE A 64 -4.12 -2.78 -5.19
N VAL A 65 -3.46 -3.90 -4.95
CA VAL A 65 -2.26 -4.30 -5.70
C VAL A 65 -2.72 -4.88 -7.03
N THR A 66 -2.55 -4.12 -8.11
CA THR A 66 -2.92 -4.54 -9.47
C THR A 66 -1.84 -5.35 -10.16
N GLY A 67 -0.59 -5.24 -9.70
CA GLY A 67 0.55 -5.91 -10.32
C GLY A 67 1.73 -6.02 -9.36
N ASN A 68 2.41 -7.16 -9.42
CA ASN A 68 3.69 -7.36 -8.75
C ASN A 68 4.57 -8.28 -9.62
N THR A 69 5.69 -7.76 -10.11
CA THR A 69 6.68 -8.51 -10.91
C THR A 69 7.80 -9.11 -10.05
N GLY A 70 7.71 -9.02 -8.72
CA GLY A 70 8.75 -9.41 -7.76
C GLY A 70 9.77 -8.32 -7.48
N SER A 71 9.78 -7.24 -8.27
CA SER A 71 10.61 -6.04 -8.03
C SER A 71 9.84 -4.75 -8.24
N VAL A 72 8.79 -4.77 -9.06
CA VAL A 72 7.92 -3.62 -9.31
C VAL A 72 6.52 -3.95 -8.82
N VAL A 73 6.03 -3.14 -7.87
CA VAL A 73 4.65 -3.20 -7.37
C VAL A 73 3.87 -2.03 -7.94
N THR A 74 2.72 -2.32 -8.53
CA THR A 74 1.75 -1.32 -8.97
C THR A 74 0.50 -1.42 -8.10
N VAL A 75 0.10 -0.28 -7.55
CA VAL A 75 -1.11 -0.13 -6.76
C VAL A 75 -2.05 0.86 -7.44
N ALA A 76 -3.35 0.65 -7.29
CA ALA A 76 -4.39 1.56 -7.76
C ALA A 76 -5.33 1.91 -6.62
N ALA A 77 -5.82 3.16 -6.58
CA ALA A 77 -6.87 3.52 -5.64
C ALA A 77 -8.12 2.69 -5.93
N PHE A 78 -8.68 2.05 -4.91
CA PHE A 78 -9.95 1.38 -5.01
C PHE A 78 -11.03 2.43 -5.19
N VAL A 79 -11.75 2.33 -6.31
CA VAL A 79 -12.94 3.12 -6.61
C VAL A 79 -14.11 2.14 -6.71
N ALA A 80 -15.16 2.40 -5.94
CA ALA A 80 -16.38 1.60 -5.96
C ALA A 80 -17.26 1.97 -7.16
#